data_AF-A0A1H3Y1H0-F1
#
_entry.id   AF-A0A1H3Y1H0-F1
#
_cell.length_a   1.000
_cell.length_b   1.000
_cell.length_c   1.000
_cell.angle_alpha   90.00
_cell.angle_beta   90.00
_cell.angle_gamma   90.00
#
_symmetry.space_group_name_H-M   'P 1'
#
loop_
_entity.id
_entity.type
_entity.pdbx_description
1 polymer ?
#
loop_
_entity_poly.entity_id
_entity_poly.type
_entity_poly.pdbx_seq_one_letter_code
_entity_poly.pdbx_strand_id
1 'polypeptide(L)'
;MGDLRDRILDFFDYLRDTFDDIRYGIKDYFEANPFAKRWLLEGLICLVVGVLAGGITFGVLNHQKKTLSVKQENAATPVQEQTVEGDENIEAASSMEGTEVQDYGDVVIEVVAPGEYAEAVANWSQEEIDAAVTERAGYLDKTKYWSAVSAYWDAKGISGNARFATYLFDTSSKVYTAADFEGLSPEVIHVIKNEMYARHGYSFRDQDLYNYFMGQIWYNPSIMPADFSEKTFTETEVKNLDLINSIDNM
;
A
#
# COMPACT_ATOMS: atom_id res chain seq x y z
N MET A 1 48.43 -15.32 -32.81
CA MET A 1 48.55 -14.70 -31.47
C MET A 1 48.87 -13.20 -31.54
N GLY A 2 49.62 -12.67 -32.51
CA GLY A 2 49.89 -11.21 -32.63
C GLY A 2 48.67 -10.36 -33.01
N ASP A 3 47.93 -10.78 -34.03
CA ASP A 3 46.78 -10.03 -34.60
C ASP A 3 45.67 -9.70 -33.58
N LEU A 4 45.35 -10.64 -32.68
CA LEU A 4 44.33 -10.41 -31.65
C LEU A 4 44.81 -9.42 -30.58
N ARG A 5 46.08 -9.48 -30.19
CA ARG A 5 46.65 -8.58 -29.18
C ARG A 5 46.73 -7.15 -29.72
N ASP A 6 47.13 -7.00 -30.97
CA ASP A 6 47.30 -5.68 -31.58
C ASP A 6 45.92 -5.01 -31.79
N ARG A 7 44.89 -5.76 -32.19
CA ARG A 7 43.50 -5.26 -32.24
C ARG A 7 42.93 -4.86 -30.88
N ILE A 8 43.33 -5.57 -29.81
CA ILE A 8 42.93 -5.23 -28.44
C ILE A 8 43.62 -3.92 -27.99
N LEU A 9 44.90 -3.74 -28.33
CA LEU A 9 45.64 -2.51 -28.02
C LEU A 9 45.05 -1.31 -28.76
N ASP A 10 44.75 -1.45 -30.06
CA ASP A 10 44.10 -0.39 -30.85
C ASP A 10 42.74 0.02 -30.25
N PHE A 11 41.98 -0.95 -29.74
CA PHE A 11 40.71 -0.68 -29.07
C PHE A 11 40.89 0.09 -27.75
N PHE A 12 41.89 -0.28 -26.94
CA PHE A 12 42.18 0.43 -25.70
C PHE A 12 42.71 1.84 -25.94
N ASP A 13 43.49 2.04 -26.99
CA ASP A 13 43.97 3.37 -27.36
C ASP A 13 42.82 4.24 -27.89
N TYR A 14 41.94 3.70 -28.73
CA TYR A 14 40.70 4.39 -29.13
C TYR A 14 39.81 4.77 -27.94
N LEU A 15 39.64 3.86 -26.98
CA LEU A 15 38.90 4.15 -25.76
C LEU A 15 39.58 5.27 -24.96
N ARG A 16 40.90 5.21 -24.77
CA ARG A 16 41.65 6.23 -24.05
C ARG A 16 41.50 7.61 -24.68
N ASP A 17 41.65 7.70 -25.99
CA ASP A 17 41.50 8.96 -26.73
C ASP A 17 40.08 9.51 -26.60
N THR A 18 39.07 8.64 -26.70
CA THR A 18 37.66 9.03 -26.49
C THR A 18 37.42 9.57 -25.07
N PHE A 19 38.00 8.92 -24.06
CA PHE A 19 37.91 9.36 -22.67
C PHE A 19 38.61 10.71 -22.45
N ASP A 20 39.77 10.91 -23.08
CA ASP A 20 40.52 12.15 -22.99
C ASP A 20 39.76 13.30 -23.69
N ASP A 21 39.19 13.08 -24.88
CA ASP A 21 38.37 14.07 -25.59
C ASP A 21 37.15 14.51 -24.76
N ILE A 22 36.44 13.56 -24.13
CA ILE A 22 35.33 13.85 -23.23
C ILE A 22 35.82 14.67 -22.03
N ARG A 23 36.95 14.29 -21.45
CA ARG A 23 37.53 14.97 -20.29
C ARG A 23 37.93 16.41 -20.63
N TYR A 24 38.53 16.65 -21.79
CA TYR A 24 38.88 17.99 -22.27
C TYR A 24 37.62 18.81 -22.55
N GLY A 25 36.62 18.25 -23.23
CA GLY A 25 35.35 18.95 -23.48
C GLY A 25 34.61 19.36 -22.20
N ILE A 26 34.60 18.48 -21.19
CA ILE A 26 34.05 18.78 -19.87
C ILE A 26 34.84 19.91 -19.20
N LYS A 27 36.17 19.86 -19.24
CA LYS A 27 37.03 20.89 -18.64
C LYS A 27 36.80 22.25 -19.30
N ASP A 28 36.77 22.30 -20.62
CA ASP A 28 36.57 23.54 -21.40
C ASP A 28 35.18 24.13 -21.15
N TYR A 29 34.14 23.30 -21.10
CA TYR A 29 32.78 23.74 -20.76
C TYR A 29 32.73 24.41 -19.38
N PHE A 30 33.41 23.81 -18.42
CA PHE A 30 33.48 24.27 -17.03
C PHE A 30 34.39 25.49 -16.84
N GLU A 31 35.40 25.69 -17.70
CA GLU A 31 36.19 26.92 -17.75
C GLU A 31 35.41 28.06 -18.41
N ALA A 32 34.63 27.78 -19.46
CA ALA A 32 33.79 28.77 -20.13
C ALA A 32 32.56 29.20 -19.30
N ASN A 33 32.03 28.33 -18.44
CA ASN A 33 30.83 28.58 -17.65
C ASN A 33 31.09 28.46 -16.14
N PRO A 34 31.65 29.50 -15.48
CA PRO A 34 31.92 29.47 -14.05
C PRO A 34 30.65 29.29 -13.20
N PHE A 35 29.50 29.75 -13.70
CA PHE A 35 28.21 29.51 -13.06
C PHE A 35 27.85 28.02 -13.02
N ALA A 36 28.14 27.24 -14.07
CA ALA A 36 27.81 25.81 -14.11
C ALA A 36 28.54 25.01 -13.01
N LYS A 37 29.80 25.35 -12.71
CA LYS A 37 30.53 24.77 -11.57
C LYS A 37 29.83 25.06 -10.24
N ARG A 38 29.35 26.30 -10.07
CA ARG A 38 28.65 26.74 -8.87
C ARG A 38 27.31 26.01 -8.70
N TRP A 39 26.49 25.94 -9.76
CA TRP A 39 25.21 25.21 -9.73
C TRP A 39 25.41 23.72 -9.45
N LEU A 40 26.44 23.09 -10.03
CA LEU A 40 26.76 21.69 -9.76
C LEU A 40 27.18 21.48 -8.29
N LEU A 41 28.03 22.35 -7.76
CA LEU A 41 28.45 22.30 -6.37
C LEU A 41 27.28 22.53 -5.40
N GLU A 42 26.44 23.53 -5.65
CA GLU A 42 25.23 23.80 -4.87
C GLU A 42 24.25 22.62 -4.92
N GLY A 43 24.07 22.00 -6.10
CA GLY A 43 23.27 20.79 -6.26
C GLY A 43 23.79 19.59 -5.44
N LEU A 44 25.11 19.37 -5.44
CA LEU A 44 25.73 18.31 -4.63
C LEU A 44 25.60 18.59 -3.12
N ILE A 45 25.76 19.84 -2.69
CA ILE A 45 25.56 20.24 -1.30
C ILE A 45 24.10 19.99 -0.88
N CYS A 46 23.13 20.38 -1.70
CA CYS A 46 21.71 20.13 -1.42
C CYS A 46 21.41 18.64 -1.26
N LEU A 47 21.99 17.78 -2.10
CA LEU A 47 21.80 16.33 -2.00
C LEU A 47 22.38 15.79 -0.69
N VAL A 48 23.60 16.18 -0.33
CA VAL A 48 24.25 15.73 0.92
C VAL A 48 23.49 16.24 2.15
N VAL A 49 23.05 17.50 2.16
CA VAL A 49 22.26 18.08 3.25
C VAL A 49 20.90 17.36 3.36
N GLY A 50 20.25 17.05 2.23
CA GLY A 50 19.00 16.30 2.22
C GLY A 50 19.14 14.89 2.81
N VAL A 51 20.20 14.16 2.45
CA VAL A 51 20.49 12.82 3.00
C VAL A 51 20.79 12.88 4.49
N LEU A 52 21.60 13.86 4.94
CA LEU A 52 21.92 14.04 6.36
C LEU A 52 20.67 14.43 7.18
N ALA A 53 19.86 15.37 6.70
CA ALA A 53 18.62 15.79 7.35
C ALA A 53 17.60 14.64 7.41
N GLY A 54 17.48 13.86 6.34
CA GLY A 54 16.66 12.64 6.31
C GLY A 54 17.13 11.60 7.31
N GLY A 55 18.43 11.33 7.37
CA GLY A 55 19.01 10.36 8.32
C GLY A 55 18.87 10.79 9.79
N ILE A 56 19.01 12.08 10.10
CA ILE A 56 18.80 12.61 11.45
C ILE A 56 17.33 12.51 11.83
N THR A 57 16.42 12.95 10.96
CA THR A 57 14.96 12.89 11.21
C THR A 57 14.52 11.44 11.39
N PHE A 58 14.99 10.52 10.54
CA PHE A 58 14.73 9.09 10.67
C PHE A 58 15.28 8.51 11.98
N GLY A 59 16.50 8.88 12.37
CA GLY A 59 17.09 8.45 13.64
C GLY A 59 16.31 8.96 14.86
N VAL A 60 15.90 10.23 14.85
CA VAL A 60 15.12 10.85 15.95
C VAL A 60 13.73 10.24 16.06
N LEU A 61 13.04 10.02 14.94
CA LEU A 61 11.69 9.44 14.92
C LEU A 61 11.68 7.94 15.26
N ASN A 62 12.80 7.22 15.04
CA ASN A 62 12.86 5.77 15.22
C ASN A 62 13.49 5.33 16.56
N HIS A 63 13.64 6.22 17.53
CA HIS A 63 14.07 5.87 18.90
C HIS A 63 12.86 5.64 19.85
N GLN A 64 12.03 4.64 19.58
CA GLN A 64 11.25 3.98 20.63
C GLN A 64 12.09 2.84 21.21
N LYS A 65 12.62 3.05 22.43
CA LYS A 65 13.39 2.02 23.15
C LYS A 65 12.48 0.84 23.45
N LYS A 66 12.78 -0.31 22.83
CA LYS A 66 12.37 -1.63 23.33
C LYS A 66 12.91 -1.80 24.75
N THR A 67 12.03 -1.74 25.75
CA THR A 67 12.31 -2.32 27.07
C THR A 67 11.27 -3.37 27.35
N LEU A 68 11.64 -4.63 27.08
CA LEU A 68 10.96 -5.81 27.58
C LEU A 68 11.16 -5.88 29.10
N SER A 69 10.08 -5.84 29.88
CA SER A 69 10.07 -6.46 31.20
C SER A 69 8.69 -7.05 31.50
N VAL A 70 8.56 -8.35 31.24
CA VAL A 70 7.57 -9.20 31.90
C VAL A 70 8.12 -9.55 33.28
N LYS A 71 7.39 -9.19 34.34
CA LYS A 71 7.16 -10.08 35.50
C LYS A 71 5.98 -9.59 36.34
N GLN A 72 4.99 -10.45 36.34
CA GLN A 72 3.78 -10.61 37.13
C GLN A 72 4.01 -10.51 38.66
N GLU A 73 3.14 -9.79 39.38
CA GLU A 73 2.71 -10.20 40.71
C GLU A 73 1.34 -9.61 41.09
N ASN A 74 0.46 -10.51 41.52
CA ASN A 74 -0.88 -10.27 42.04
C ASN A 74 -0.80 -9.66 43.46
N ALA A 75 -1.74 -8.78 43.84
CA ALA A 75 -2.37 -8.79 45.16
C ALA A 75 -3.54 -7.79 45.26
N ALA A 76 -4.73 -8.35 45.46
CA ALA A 76 -5.78 -7.94 46.40
C ALA A 76 -6.36 -6.49 46.40
N THR A 77 -7.61 -6.38 45.90
CA THR A 77 -8.88 -5.94 46.57
C THR A 77 -8.85 -4.85 47.68
N PRO A 78 -9.99 -4.17 48.01
CA PRO A 78 -11.08 -3.60 47.19
C PRO A 78 -11.73 -2.28 47.75
N VAL A 79 -12.73 -1.74 47.01
CA VAL A 79 -13.86 -0.83 47.42
C VAL A 79 -13.49 0.56 48.01
N GLN A 80 -14.23 1.68 47.99
CA GLN A 80 -15.60 2.18 47.66
C GLN A 80 -15.40 3.60 47.02
N GLU A 81 -16.33 4.40 46.51
CA GLU A 81 -17.75 4.65 46.81
C GLU A 81 -18.33 5.65 45.77
N GLN A 82 -19.61 5.44 45.44
CA GLN A 82 -20.70 6.34 45.00
C GLN A 82 -20.44 7.81 44.63
N THR A 83 -20.78 8.24 43.40
CA THR A 83 -22.08 8.87 42.97
C THR A 83 -22.58 10.05 43.80
N VAL A 84 -22.70 11.24 43.20
CA VAL A 84 -23.88 12.13 43.28
C VAL A 84 -23.94 13.02 42.03
N GLU A 85 -25.09 13.04 41.37
CA GLU A 85 -25.51 13.92 40.27
C GLU A 85 -25.82 15.36 40.76
N GLY A 86 -25.72 16.34 39.86
CA GLY A 86 -26.17 17.72 40.12
C GLY A 86 -26.11 18.58 38.87
N ASP A 87 -27.15 18.45 38.06
CA ASP A 87 -27.57 19.30 36.93
C ASP A 87 -27.84 20.74 37.39
N GLU A 88 -27.37 21.77 36.66
CA GLU A 88 -28.09 23.05 36.41
C GLU A 88 -27.53 23.76 35.15
N ASN A 89 -28.47 24.37 34.42
CA ASN A 89 -28.42 24.82 33.03
C ASN A 89 -28.14 26.35 32.90
N ILE A 90 -27.95 26.83 31.66
CA ILE A 90 -28.36 28.14 31.06
C ILE A 90 -27.27 28.81 30.18
N GLU A 91 -27.50 28.61 28.88
CA GLU A 91 -27.46 29.52 27.70
C GLU A 91 -26.60 30.81 27.67
N ALA A 92 -25.84 30.94 26.57
CA ALA A 92 -25.74 32.18 25.80
C ALA A 92 -25.46 31.87 24.32
N ALA A 93 -26.40 32.27 23.46
CA ALA A 93 -26.34 32.16 22.01
C ALA A 93 -25.53 33.29 21.36
N SER A 94 -24.84 33.02 20.24
CA SER A 94 -24.78 33.93 19.06
C SER A 94 -24.14 33.26 17.83
N SER A 95 -24.99 32.87 16.89
CA SER A 95 -24.93 33.00 15.41
C SER A 95 -23.60 32.91 14.63
N MET A 96 -23.55 31.98 13.66
CA MET A 96 -23.32 32.17 12.19
C MET A 96 -22.80 30.86 11.58
N GLU A 97 -23.68 30.00 11.06
CA GLU A 97 -24.03 29.87 9.63
C GLU A 97 -22.97 29.16 8.75
N GLY A 98 -23.25 27.88 8.46
CA GLY A 98 -23.17 27.34 7.10
C GLY A 98 -21.90 26.60 6.67
N THR A 99 -21.76 25.31 7.02
CA THR A 99 -21.35 24.26 6.05
C THR A 99 -21.83 22.90 6.58
N GLU A 100 -22.61 22.17 5.78
CA GLU A 100 -23.08 20.82 6.13
C GLU A 100 -21.87 19.88 6.32
N VAL A 101 -21.60 19.53 7.58
CA VAL A 101 -20.69 18.44 7.94
C VAL A 101 -21.60 17.23 8.12
N GLN A 102 -21.48 16.23 7.24
CA GLN A 102 -22.17 14.96 7.45
C GLN A 102 -21.64 14.35 8.76
N ASP A 103 -22.55 14.25 9.72
CA ASP A 103 -22.36 13.69 11.04
C ASP A 103 -22.15 12.18 10.91
N TYR A 104 -20.89 11.76 10.98
CA TYR A 104 -20.50 10.34 11.11
C TYR A 104 -20.60 9.86 12.57
N GLY A 105 -21.40 10.54 13.40
CA GLY A 105 -21.57 10.27 14.82
C GLY A 105 -22.64 9.24 15.15
N ASP A 106 -22.72 8.12 14.44
CA ASP A 106 -23.27 6.85 14.99
C ASP A 106 -23.01 5.68 14.03
N VAL A 107 -21.75 5.41 13.71
CA VAL A 107 -21.39 4.08 13.18
C VAL A 107 -20.92 3.27 14.35
N VAL A 108 -21.77 2.37 14.84
CA VAL A 108 -21.34 1.24 15.66
C VAL A 108 -20.25 0.53 14.87
N ILE A 109 -18.99 0.81 15.22
CA ILE A 109 -17.85 0.04 14.75
C ILE A 109 -18.03 -1.31 15.41
N GLU A 110 -18.70 -2.23 14.71
CA GLU A 110 -18.59 -3.63 15.04
C GLU A 110 -17.10 -3.94 14.88
N VAL A 111 -16.40 -4.07 16.02
CA VAL A 111 -14.97 -4.32 16.08
C VAL A 111 -14.75 -5.70 15.50
N VAL A 112 -14.58 -5.76 14.18
CA VAL A 112 -14.13 -6.94 13.48
C VAL A 112 -12.76 -7.27 14.07
N ALA A 113 -12.66 -8.45 14.68
CA ALA A 113 -11.46 -8.85 15.39
C ALA A 113 -10.24 -8.82 14.44
N PRO A 114 -9.05 -8.41 14.90
CA PRO A 114 -7.83 -8.28 14.09
C PRO A 114 -7.28 -9.59 13.49
N GLY A 115 -8.04 -10.70 13.57
CA GLY A 115 -7.73 -11.99 12.96
C GLY A 115 -8.34 -12.20 11.56
N GLU A 116 -9.11 -11.25 11.03
CA GLU A 116 -9.75 -11.36 9.69
C GLU A 116 -9.02 -10.57 8.59
N TYR A 117 -7.96 -9.86 8.92
CA TYR A 117 -7.20 -9.08 7.95
C TYR A 117 -6.22 -9.94 7.15
N ALA A 118 -5.96 -9.51 5.93
CA ALA A 118 -4.94 -10.09 5.07
C ALA A 118 -3.57 -10.06 5.76
N GLU A 119 -2.78 -11.12 5.55
CA GLU A 119 -1.50 -11.34 6.23
C GLU A 119 -0.55 -10.13 6.16
N ALA A 120 -0.57 -9.39 5.05
CA ALA A 120 0.28 -8.21 4.82
C ALA A 120 0.01 -7.06 5.81
N VAL A 121 -1.21 -6.96 6.34
CA VAL A 121 -1.66 -5.88 7.24
C VAL A 121 -2.15 -6.41 8.60
N ALA A 122 -2.04 -7.72 8.84
CA ALA A 122 -2.52 -8.35 10.07
C ALA A 122 -1.87 -7.84 11.37
N ASN A 123 -0.64 -7.31 11.27
CA ASN A 123 0.11 -6.78 12.43
C ASN A 123 0.14 -5.25 12.49
N TRP A 124 -0.61 -4.55 11.64
CA TRP A 124 -0.66 -3.10 11.64
C TRP A 124 -1.50 -2.58 12.81
N SER A 125 -1.15 -1.41 13.33
CA SER A 125 -1.99 -0.71 14.31
C SER A 125 -3.25 -0.16 13.63
N GLN A 126 -4.27 0.16 14.43
CA GLN A 126 -5.49 0.77 13.89
C GLN A 126 -5.19 2.09 13.19
N GLU A 127 -4.29 2.90 13.75
CA GLU A 127 -3.86 4.18 13.18
C GLU A 127 -3.16 4.01 11.82
N GLU A 128 -2.35 2.95 11.66
CA GLU A 128 -1.69 2.63 10.38
C GLU A 128 -2.72 2.22 9.32
N ILE A 129 -3.72 1.41 9.70
CA ILE A 129 -4.82 1.01 8.83
C ILE A 129 -5.63 2.22 8.41
N ASP A 130 -6.06 3.05 9.36
CA ASP A 130 -6.88 4.24 9.10
C ASP A 130 -6.18 5.22 8.17
N ALA A 131 -4.88 5.45 8.39
CA ALA A 131 -4.07 6.31 7.53
C ALA A 131 -3.94 5.77 6.11
N ALA A 132 -3.67 4.47 5.95
CA ALA A 132 -3.51 3.84 4.64
C ALA A 132 -4.83 3.78 3.85
N VAL A 133 -5.95 3.50 4.52
CA VAL A 133 -7.29 3.55 3.91
C VAL A 133 -7.59 4.98 3.43
N THR A 134 -7.32 5.98 4.27
CA THR A 134 -7.55 7.40 3.92
C THR A 134 -6.72 7.83 2.71
N GLU A 135 -5.44 7.44 2.65
CA GLU A 135 -4.55 7.74 1.52
C GLU A 135 -5.07 7.12 0.20
N ARG A 136 -5.63 5.91 0.28
CA ARG A 136 -6.02 5.11 -0.89
C ARG A 136 -7.49 5.27 -1.30
N ALA A 137 -8.32 5.93 -0.49
CA ALA A 137 -9.77 6.05 -0.71
C ALA A 137 -10.12 6.57 -2.12
N GLY A 138 -9.37 7.56 -2.63
CA GLY A 138 -9.63 8.18 -3.94
C GLY A 138 -9.39 7.28 -5.16
N TYR A 139 -8.86 6.07 -4.99
CA TYR A 139 -8.79 5.08 -6.07
C TYR A 139 -10.14 4.41 -6.32
N LEU A 140 -10.95 4.20 -5.26
CA LEU A 140 -12.21 3.49 -5.36
C LEU A 140 -13.30 4.27 -6.11
N ASP A 141 -13.20 5.60 -6.12
CA ASP A 141 -14.06 6.48 -6.93
C ASP A 141 -13.80 6.34 -8.44
N LYS A 142 -12.68 5.72 -8.83
CA LYS A 142 -12.20 5.63 -10.21
C LYS A 142 -12.32 4.21 -10.79
N THR A 143 -13.04 3.31 -10.13
CA THR A 143 -13.24 1.95 -10.59
C THR A 143 -14.72 1.62 -10.72
N LYS A 144 -15.09 0.92 -11.79
CA LYS A 144 -16.46 0.39 -11.95
C LYS A 144 -16.81 -0.72 -10.94
N TYR A 145 -15.81 -1.36 -10.32
CA TYR A 145 -16.04 -2.54 -9.47
C TYR A 145 -16.53 -2.19 -8.05
N TRP A 146 -16.22 -0.99 -7.55
CA TRP A 146 -16.43 -0.65 -6.14
C TRP A 146 -17.89 -0.74 -5.72
N SER A 147 -18.84 -0.26 -6.54
CA SER A 147 -20.26 -0.29 -6.20
C SER A 147 -20.82 -1.70 -6.01
N ALA A 148 -20.33 -2.69 -6.77
CA ALA A 148 -20.78 -4.07 -6.65
C ALA A 148 -20.14 -4.76 -5.45
N VAL A 149 -18.84 -4.51 -5.24
CA VAL A 149 -18.10 -5.07 -4.11
C VAL A 149 -18.57 -4.49 -2.77
N SER A 150 -18.88 -3.19 -2.71
CA SER A 150 -19.41 -2.57 -1.49
C SER A 150 -20.75 -3.19 -1.08
N ALA A 151 -21.65 -3.41 -2.05
CA ALA A 151 -22.92 -4.11 -1.82
C ALA A 151 -22.72 -5.56 -1.38
N TYR A 152 -21.71 -6.25 -1.91
CA TYR A 152 -21.33 -7.58 -1.43
C TYR A 152 -20.90 -7.55 0.05
N TRP A 153 -20.07 -6.58 0.45
CA TRP A 153 -19.66 -6.42 1.84
C TRP A 153 -20.83 -6.08 2.77
N ASP A 154 -21.72 -5.19 2.33
CA ASP A 154 -22.95 -4.86 3.06
C ASP A 154 -23.81 -6.11 3.29
N ALA A 155 -23.99 -6.95 2.26
CA ALA A 155 -24.74 -8.21 2.36
C ALA A 155 -24.09 -9.25 3.30
N LYS A 156 -22.77 -9.15 3.52
CA LYS A 156 -22.03 -9.97 4.48
C LYS A 156 -22.00 -9.38 5.89
N GLY A 157 -22.53 -8.18 6.10
CA GLY A 157 -22.44 -7.45 7.37
C GLY A 157 -21.04 -6.91 7.68
N ILE A 158 -20.14 -6.89 6.69
CA ILE A 158 -18.77 -6.42 6.88
C ILE A 158 -18.73 -4.91 6.64
N SER A 159 -18.21 -4.15 7.59
CA SER A 159 -18.21 -2.68 7.58
C SER A 159 -16.84 -2.09 7.95
N GLY A 160 -16.71 -0.76 7.83
CA GLY A 160 -15.48 -0.04 8.17
C GLY A 160 -14.25 -0.51 7.36
N ASN A 161 -13.09 -0.46 8.01
CA ASN A 161 -11.80 -0.70 7.35
C ASN A 161 -11.54 -2.17 6.99
N ALA A 162 -12.31 -3.10 7.54
CA ALA A 162 -12.23 -4.52 7.17
C ALA A 162 -12.42 -4.73 5.65
N ARG A 163 -13.28 -3.92 5.01
CA ARG A 163 -13.54 -3.99 3.55
C ARG A 163 -12.31 -3.77 2.69
N PHE A 164 -11.31 -3.06 3.20
CA PHE A 164 -10.08 -2.71 2.50
C PHE A 164 -8.88 -3.56 2.94
N ALA A 165 -9.02 -4.21 4.10
CA ALA A 165 -7.96 -4.93 4.79
C ALA A 165 -8.09 -6.46 4.68
N THR A 166 -9.22 -6.98 4.19
CA THR A 166 -9.47 -8.41 4.02
C THR A 166 -9.57 -8.84 2.55
N TYR A 167 -9.47 -10.14 2.31
CA TYR A 167 -9.71 -10.75 0.99
C TYR A 167 -11.20 -11.02 0.82
N LEU A 168 -11.72 -10.88 -0.41
CA LEU A 168 -13.10 -11.23 -0.72
C LEU A 168 -13.38 -12.71 -0.42
N PHE A 169 -12.43 -13.58 -0.82
CA PHE A 169 -12.53 -15.02 -0.68
C PHE A 169 -11.18 -15.62 -0.25
N ASP A 170 -11.21 -16.64 0.62
CA ASP A 170 -10.01 -17.41 1.01
C ASP A 170 -9.66 -18.47 -0.06
N THR A 171 -9.33 -17.96 -1.25
CA THR A 171 -9.03 -18.78 -2.44
C THR A 171 -7.72 -19.56 -2.34
N SER A 172 -6.84 -19.21 -1.40
CA SER A 172 -5.62 -19.98 -1.10
C SER A 172 -5.87 -21.26 -0.30
N SER A 173 -6.84 -21.24 0.62
CA SER A 173 -6.99 -22.31 1.61
C SER A 173 -8.23 -23.16 1.35
N LYS A 174 -9.27 -22.60 0.71
CA LYS A 174 -10.53 -23.29 0.43
C LYS A 174 -10.74 -23.49 -1.07
N VAL A 175 -11.18 -24.69 -1.45
CA VAL A 175 -11.71 -24.97 -2.80
C VAL A 175 -13.21 -24.65 -2.81
N TYR A 176 -13.65 -23.90 -3.80
CA TYR A 176 -15.04 -23.49 -3.98
C TYR A 176 -15.75 -24.28 -5.08
N THR A 177 -17.07 -24.16 -5.10
CA THR A 177 -17.97 -24.75 -6.11
C THR A 177 -18.80 -23.65 -6.78
N ALA A 178 -19.42 -23.93 -7.92
CA ALA A 178 -20.25 -22.95 -8.62
C ALA A 178 -21.37 -22.38 -7.74
N ALA A 179 -21.93 -23.19 -6.84
CA ALA A 179 -22.96 -22.78 -5.89
C ALA A 179 -22.49 -21.69 -4.91
N ASP A 180 -21.19 -21.65 -4.59
CA ASP A 180 -20.63 -20.60 -3.71
C ASP A 180 -20.61 -19.21 -4.36
N PHE A 181 -20.75 -19.14 -5.69
CA PHE A 181 -20.78 -17.90 -6.47
C PHE A 181 -22.20 -17.54 -6.95
N GLU A 182 -23.21 -18.34 -6.63
CA GLU A 182 -24.59 -18.05 -7.01
C GLU A 182 -25.09 -16.74 -6.40
N GLY A 183 -25.69 -15.89 -7.23
CA GLY A 183 -26.21 -14.58 -6.81
C GLY A 183 -25.16 -13.48 -6.67
N LEU A 184 -23.87 -13.78 -6.87
CA LEU A 184 -22.84 -12.73 -6.98
C LEU A 184 -22.94 -12.02 -8.34
N SER A 185 -22.63 -10.73 -8.35
CA SER A 185 -22.59 -9.98 -9.61
C SER A 185 -21.35 -10.38 -10.43
N PRO A 186 -21.39 -10.23 -11.77
CA PRO A 186 -20.24 -10.50 -12.63
C PRO A 186 -18.99 -9.71 -12.20
N GLU A 187 -19.16 -8.46 -11.77
CA GLU A 187 -18.08 -7.58 -11.28
C GLU A 187 -17.37 -8.18 -10.06
N VAL A 188 -18.13 -8.74 -9.10
CA VAL A 188 -17.56 -9.36 -7.90
C VAL A 188 -16.79 -10.63 -8.27
N ILE A 189 -17.34 -11.47 -9.14
CA ILE A 189 -16.67 -12.69 -9.62
C ILE A 189 -15.36 -12.33 -10.34
N HIS A 190 -15.40 -11.30 -11.19
CA HIS A 190 -14.22 -10.81 -11.90
C HIS A 190 -13.16 -10.27 -10.94
N VAL A 191 -13.56 -9.56 -9.89
CA VAL A 191 -12.62 -9.12 -8.85
C VAL A 191 -12.02 -10.31 -8.10
N ILE A 192 -12.80 -11.32 -7.71
CA ILE A 192 -12.29 -12.51 -7.00
C ILE A 192 -11.24 -13.25 -7.83
N LYS A 193 -11.48 -13.38 -9.14
CA LYS A 193 -10.48 -13.94 -10.06
C LYS A 193 -9.17 -13.16 -9.98
N ASN A 194 -9.25 -11.84 -10.11
CA ASN A 194 -8.08 -10.98 -10.14
C ASN A 194 -7.43 -10.82 -8.75
N GLU A 195 -8.16 -11.04 -7.65
CA GLU A 195 -7.63 -11.03 -6.30
C GLU A 195 -6.53 -12.08 -6.13
N MET A 196 -6.69 -13.28 -6.72
CA MET A 196 -5.62 -14.28 -6.73
C MET A 196 -4.34 -13.73 -7.36
N TYR A 197 -4.41 -13.01 -8.48
CA TYR A 197 -3.24 -12.37 -9.10
C TYR A 197 -2.67 -11.25 -8.22
N ALA A 198 -3.54 -10.41 -7.66
CA ALA A 198 -3.16 -9.29 -6.81
C ALA A 198 -2.38 -9.74 -5.56
N ARG A 199 -2.79 -10.85 -4.94
CA ARG A 199 -2.13 -11.47 -3.78
C ARG A 199 -0.69 -11.91 -4.08
N HIS A 200 -0.41 -12.26 -5.34
CA HIS A 200 0.94 -12.59 -5.81
C HIS A 200 1.69 -11.38 -6.41
N GLY A 201 1.22 -10.16 -6.16
CA GLY A 201 1.90 -8.92 -6.55
C GLY A 201 1.77 -8.53 -8.02
N TYR A 202 0.82 -9.13 -8.76
CA TYR A 202 0.57 -8.78 -10.16
C TYR A 202 0.16 -7.32 -10.31
N SER A 203 0.84 -6.58 -11.18
CA SER A 203 0.54 -5.19 -11.49
C SER A 203 -0.42 -5.06 -12.67
N PHE A 204 -1.66 -4.65 -12.40
CA PHE A 204 -2.70 -4.54 -13.42
C PHE A 204 -2.44 -3.42 -14.43
N ARG A 205 -2.63 -3.74 -15.72
CA ARG A 205 -2.70 -2.76 -16.82
C ARG A 205 -4.09 -2.18 -17.04
N ASP A 206 -5.11 -2.96 -16.70
CA ASP A 206 -6.48 -2.49 -16.71
C ASP A 206 -6.67 -1.46 -15.59
N GLN A 207 -7.11 -0.26 -15.95
CA GLN A 207 -7.16 0.85 -15.01
C GLN A 207 -8.25 0.66 -13.95
N ASP A 208 -9.38 0.01 -14.27
CA ASP A 208 -10.44 -0.26 -13.31
C ASP A 208 -9.96 -1.26 -12.24
N LEU A 209 -9.27 -2.34 -12.65
CA LEU A 209 -8.70 -3.32 -11.73
C LEU A 209 -7.55 -2.71 -10.92
N TYR A 210 -6.67 -1.96 -11.57
CA TYR A 210 -5.59 -1.25 -10.89
C TYR A 210 -6.15 -0.33 -9.80
N ASN A 211 -7.14 0.50 -10.13
CA ASN A 211 -7.78 1.40 -9.17
C ASN A 211 -8.47 0.63 -8.04
N TYR A 212 -9.19 -0.44 -8.36
CA TYR A 212 -9.83 -1.27 -7.33
C TYR A 212 -8.81 -1.84 -6.34
N PHE A 213 -7.73 -2.47 -6.83
CA PHE A 213 -6.73 -3.11 -5.97
C PHE A 213 -5.86 -2.09 -5.25
N MET A 214 -5.55 -0.94 -5.86
CA MET A 214 -4.88 0.16 -5.16
C MET A 214 -5.70 0.72 -4.00
N GLY A 215 -7.02 0.57 -4.01
CA GLY A 215 -7.88 0.86 -2.86
C GLY A 215 -7.78 -0.15 -1.71
N GLN A 216 -7.21 -1.33 -1.94
CA GLN A 216 -7.01 -2.35 -0.91
C GLN A 216 -5.65 -2.14 -0.25
N ILE A 217 -5.62 -2.04 1.09
CA ILE A 217 -4.39 -1.68 1.80
C ILE A 217 -3.36 -2.81 1.80
N TRP A 218 -3.81 -4.06 1.66
CA TRP A 218 -2.95 -5.24 1.57
C TRP A 218 -2.27 -5.43 0.21
N TYR A 219 -2.76 -4.77 -0.84
CA TYR A 219 -2.22 -4.93 -2.19
C TYR A 219 -0.94 -4.11 -2.38
N ASN A 220 0.07 -4.78 -2.94
CA ASN A 220 1.37 -4.20 -3.25
C ASN A 220 1.87 -4.69 -4.64
N PRO A 221 1.71 -3.89 -5.71
CA PRO A 221 2.15 -4.27 -7.05
C PRO A 221 3.68 -4.38 -7.11
N SER A 222 4.20 -5.53 -7.54
CA SER A 222 5.65 -5.78 -7.59
C SER A 222 6.10 -6.53 -8.85
N ILE A 223 5.20 -7.22 -9.55
CA ILE A 223 5.49 -8.02 -10.73
C ILE A 223 4.72 -7.46 -11.92
N MET A 224 5.43 -7.09 -12.98
CA MET A 224 4.81 -6.63 -14.22
C MET A 224 4.14 -7.80 -14.96
N PRO A 225 3.07 -7.56 -15.75
CA PRO A 225 2.38 -8.63 -16.46
C PRO A 225 3.27 -9.51 -17.35
N ALA A 226 4.32 -8.92 -17.93
CA ALA A 226 5.26 -9.65 -18.78
C ALA A 226 6.13 -10.66 -18.02
N ASP A 227 6.31 -10.44 -16.71
CA ASP A 227 7.19 -11.23 -15.84
C ASP A 227 6.40 -12.16 -14.91
N PHE A 228 5.07 -12.05 -14.88
CA PHE A 228 4.23 -12.88 -14.03
C PHE A 228 4.14 -14.31 -14.55
N SER A 229 4.27 -15.27 -13.64
CA SER A 229 4.19 -16.70 -13.95
C SER A 229 3.08 -17.35 -13.14
N GLU A 230 2.09 -17.93 -13.81
CA GLU A 230 0.97 -18.66 -13.19
C GLU A 230 1.41 -19.88 -12.36
N LYS A 231 2.65 -20.34 -12.52
CA LYS A 231 3.24 -21.39 -11.64
C LYS A 231 3.38 -20.96 -10.18
N THR A 232 3.17 -19.68 -9.86
CA THR A 232 3.16 -19.18 -8.49
C THR A 232 1.89 -19.58 -7.73
N PHE A 233 0.82 -19.94 -8.44
CA PHE A 233 -0.43 -20.36 -7.83
C PHE A 233 -0.30 -21.72 -7.15
N THR A 234 -0.97 -21.84 -6.00
CA THR A 234 -1.11 -23.12 -5.29
C THR A 234 -2.09 -24.06 -6.03
N GLU A 235 -2.06 -25.36 -5.72
CA GLU A 235 -3.03 -26.31 -6.30
C GLU A 235 -4.49 -25.94 -6.00
N THR A 236 -4.75 -25.34 -4.83
CA THR A 236 -6.07 -24.84 -4.43
C THR A 236 -6.50 -23.67 -5.32
N GLU A 237 -5.61 -22.70 -5.52
CA GLU A 237 -5.87 -21.53 -6.37
C GLU A 237 -6.08 -21.93 -7.83
N VAL A 238 -5.30 -22.89 -8.35
CA VAL A 238 -5.49 -23.41 -9.72
C VAL A 238 -6.90 -23.98 -9.91
N LYS A 239 -7.39 -24.81 -8.97
CA LYS A 239 -8.75 -25.37 -9.04
C LYS A 239 -9.83 -24.29 -8.99
N ASN A 240 -9.65 -23.29 -8.12
CA ASN A 240 -10.57 -22.17 -8.02
C ASN A 240 -10.54 -21.31 -9.29
N LEU A 241 -9.36 -21.08 -9.86
CA LEU A 241 -9.20 -20.31 -11.08
C LEU A 241 -9.85 -21.00 -12.29
N ASP A 242 -9.71 -22.33 -12.41
CA ASP A 242 -10.39 -23.12 -13.44
C ASP A 242 -11.92 -22.99 -13.34
N LEU A 243 -12.46 -23.11 -12.12
CA LEU A 243 -13.89 -22.90 -11.86
C LEU A 243 -14.32 -21.49 -12.22
N ILE A 244 -13.61 -20.47 -11.70
CA ILE A 244 -13.99 -19.07 -11.87
C ILE A 244 -13.90 -18.66 -13.35
N ASN A 245 -12.90 -19.14 -14.10
CA ASN A 245 -12.80 -18.93 -15.54
C ASN A 245 -13.99 -19.49 -16.32
N SER A 246 -14.70 -20.49 -15.80
CA SER A 246 -15.89 -21.04 -16.45
C SER A 246 -17.18 -20.25 -16.20
N ILE A 247 -17.19 -19.38 -15.17
CA ILE A 247 -18.37 -18.60 -14.76
C ILE A 247 -18.18 -17.08 -14.91
N ASP A 248 -16.95 -16.60 -15.00
CA ASP A 248 -16.61 -15.20 -15.25
C ASP A 248 -16.92 -14.85 -16.71
N ASN A 249 -17.88 -13.94 -16.91
CA ASN A 249 -18.40 -13.56 -18.23
C ASN A 249 -18.01 -12.14 -18.65
N MET A 250 -17.03 -11.52 -17.97
CA MET A 250 -16.57 -10.14 -18.26
C MET A 250 -15.43 -10.09 -19.29
#